data_AF-I0XAA7-F1
#
_entry.id   AF-I0XAA7-F1
#
_cell.length_a   1.000
_cell.length_b   1.000
_cell.length_c   1.000
_cell.angle_alpha   90.00
_cell.angle_beta   90.00
_cell.angle_gamma   90.00
#
_symmetry.space_group_name_H-M   'P 1'
#
loop_
_entity.id
_entity.type
_entity.pdbx_description
1 polymer ?
#
loop_
_entity_poly.entity_id
_entity_poly.type
_entity_poly.pdbx_seq_one_letter_code
_entity_poly.pdbx_strand_id
1 'polypeptide(L)'
;MAKTAAMSLIELMVLKQDVYTVLEYIGKKGSFQFQGKTFKENNNSAAEEGILDFDVQYYNEIKKACAVLDFTDFPTDLSDYNAPGEQDRDEANKFLLAFNELQKRLSDGAEALEKAREAYKEAMAFSNLRVSYSELEQLSFISLKLGKIPVENYEPLRDSLLNNAVLVPLGDDRSRILVASSKKDALQLIQF
;
A
#
# COMPACT_ATOMS: atom_id res chain seq x y z
N MET A 1 -27.59 47.24 2.24
CA MET A 1 -28.14 45.87 2.09
C MET A 1 -28.35 45.63 0.61
N ALA A 2 -27.60 44.70 0.01
CA ALA A 2 -27.69 44.41 -1.42
C ALA A 2 -29.05 43.75 -1.73
N LYS A 3 -29.83 44.34 -2.62
CA LYS A 3 -31.04 43.70 -3.18
C LYS A 3 -30.58 42.49 -4.00
N THR A 4 -31.17 41.32 -3.72
CA THR A 4 -31.02 40.12 -4.53
C THR A 4 -31.51 40.40 -5.95
N ALA A 5 -30.76 39.94 -6.96
CA ALA A 5 -31.16 40.06 -8.36
C ALA A 5 -32.42 39.20 -8.62
N ALA A 6 -33.32 39.70 -9.47
CA ALA A 6 -34.50 38.94 -9.87
C ALA A 6 -34.08 37.77 -10.76
N MET A 7 -34.35 36.54 -10.32
CA MET A 7 -34.09 35.31 -11.09
C MET A 7 -35.36 34.91 -11.86
N SER A 8 -35.21 34.46 -13.10
CA SER A 8 -36.31 33.94 -13.93
C SER A 8 -36.25 32.42 -13.99
N LEU A 9 -37.41 31.77 -13.85
CA LEU A 9 -37.53 30.32 -14.05
C LEU A 9 -37.60 30.04 -15.55
N ILE A 10 -36.75 29.13 -16.02
CA ILE A 10 -36.70 28.69 -17.42
C ILE A 10 -36.83 27.17 -17.45
N GLU A 11 -37.69 26.66 -18.32
CA GLU A 11 -37.80 25.23 -18.62
C GLU A 11 -37.21 24.97 -20.01
N LEU A 12 -36.29 24.01 -20.11
CA LEU A 12 -35.59 23.65 -21.34
C LEU A 12 -36.02 22.25 -21.77
N MET A 13 -36.48 22.14 -23.02
CA MET A 13 -36.70 20.85 -23.66
C MET A 13 -35.47 20.53 -24.51
N VAL A 14 -34.79 19.43 -24.21
CA VAL A 14 -33.55 19.03 -24.87
C VAL A 14 -33.74 17.63 -25.46
N LEU A 15 -33.19 17.41 -26.65
CA LEU A 15 -33.15 16.07 -27.25
C LEU A 15 -32.25 15.17 -26.42
N LYS A 16 -32.63 13.89 -26.28
CA LYS A 16 -31.87 12.92 -25.47
C LYS A 16 -30.39 12.83 -25.85
N GLN A 17 -30.07 12.98 -27.14
CA GLN A 17 -28.70 12.93 -27.66
C GLN A 17 -27.86 14.17 -27.31
N ASP A 18 -28.50 15.31 -27.05
CA ASP A 18 -27.83 16.60 -26.87
C ASP A 18 -27.74 17.03 -25.40
N VAL A 19 -28.24 16.20 -24.46
CA VAL A 19 -28.31 16.54 -23.04
C VAL A 19 -26.95 16.95 -22.48
N TYR A 20 -25.90 16.18 -22.76
CA TYR A 20 -24.55 16.46 -22.24
C TYR A 20 -23.96 17.76 -22.81
N THR A 21 -24.12 17.99 -24.11
CA THR A 21 -23.66 19.21 -24.78
C THR A 21 -24.35 20.45 -24.21
N VAL A 22 -25.66 20.36 -23.95
CA VAL A 22 -26.43 21.45 -23.36
C VAL A 22 -26.02 21.68 -21.90
N LEU A 23 -25.83 20.61 -21.11
CA LEU A 23 -25.36 20.71 -19.73
C LEU A 23 -23.97 21.35 -19.65
N GLU A 24 -23.06 20.96 -20.54
CA GLU A 24 -21.72 21.54 -20.63
C GLU A 24 -21.79 23.05 -20.97
N TYR A 25 -22.60 23.41 -21.98
CA TYR A 25 -22.79 24.81 -22.36
C TYR A 25 -23.35 25.66 -21.21
N ILE A 26 -24.39 25.15 -20.53
CA ILE A 26 -25.01 25.81 -19.38
C ILE A 26 -24.01 25.95 -18.23
N GLY A 27 -23.23 24.89 -17.96
CA GLY A 27 -22.18 24.86 -16.95
C GLY A 27 -21.11 25.92 -17.18
N LYS A 28 -20.57 26.01 -18.41
CA LYS A 28 -19.57 27.02 -18.79
C LYS A 28 -20.05 28.45 -18.64
N LYS A 29 -21.35 28.70 -18.80
CA LYS A 29 -21.92 30.05 -18.62
C LYS A 29 -22.08 30.46 -17.16
N GLY A 30 -22.09 29.52 -16.20
CA GLY A 30 -22.16 29.80 -14.76
C GLY A 30 -23.37 30.63 -14.30
N SER A 31 -24.38 30.80 -15.15
CA SER A 31 -25.49 31.76 -14.96
C SER A 31 -26.81 31.09 -14.56
N PHE A 32 -26.78 29.77 -14.34
CA PHE A 32 -27.98 28.96 -14.11
C PHE A 32 -27.88 28.22 -12.77
N GLN A 33 -29.02 28.11 -12.09
CA GLN A 33 -29.16 27.28 -10.90
C GLN A 33 -30.24 26.22 -11.18
N PHE A 34 -29.88 24.94 -11.08
CA PHE A 34 -30.82 23.85 -11.28
C PHE A 34 -31.80 23.77 -10.10
N GLN A 35 -33.10 23.70 -10.37
CA GLN A 35 -34.07 23.30 -9.36
C GLN A 35 -34.01 21.78 -9.19
N GLY A 36 -33.62 21.33 -8.00
CA GLY A 36 -33.71 19.92 -7.62
C GLY A 36 -35.16 19.48 -7.47
N LYS A 37 -35.86 19.22 -8.58
CA LYS A 37 -37.01 18.32 -8.56
C LYS A 37 -36.43 16.91 -8.60
N THR A 38 -36.53 16.18 -7.49
CA THR A 38 -36.35 14.73 -7.44
C THR A 38 -37.30 14.11 -8.45
N PHE A 39 -36.78 13.84 -9.65
CA PHE A 39 -37.47 13.06 -10.66
C PHE A 39 -37.59 11.66 -10.06
N LYS A 40 -38.79 11.31 -9.59
CA LYS A 40 -39.07 9.94 -9.18
C LYS A 40 -38.78 9.04 -10.38
N GLU A 41 -37.88 8.09 -10.14
CA GLU A 41 -37.40 7.04 -11.02
C GLU A 41 -38.46 6.57 -12.02
N ASN A 42 -38.19 6.78 -13.31
CA ASN A 42 -38.63 5.86 -14.35
C ASN A 42 -37.38 5.11 -14.81
N ASN A 43 -37.11 3.99 -14.14
CA ASN A 43 -36.02 3.06 -14.36
C ASN A 43 -36.06 2.44 -15.77
N ASN A 44 -35.52 3.14 -16.79
CA ASN A 44 -35.27 2.56 -18.11
C ASN A 44 -34.20 3.35 -18.89
N SER A 45 -33.01 3.58 -18.31
CA SER A 45 -31.84 4.10 -19.05
C SER A 45 -30.51 3.52 -18.51
N ALA A 46 -30.46 2.19 -18.36
CA ALA A 46 -29.30 1.46 -17.83
C ALA A 46 -27.97 1.67 -18.60
N ALA A 47 -28.01 2.17 -19.84
CA ALA A 47 -26.80 2.44 -20.62
C ALA A 47 -26.16 3.81 -20.32
N GLU A 48 -26.91 4.78 -19.79
CA GLU A 48 -26.43 6.15 -19.58
C GLU A 48 -25.97 6.38 -18.13
N GLU A 49 -26.58 5.70 -17.17
CA GLU A 49 -26.10 5.68 -15.78
C GLU A 49 -24.72 5.00 -15.67
N GLY A 50 -24.46 3.96 -16.48
CA GLY A 50 -23.17 3.25 -16.46
C GLY A 50 -21.98 4.08 -16.97
N ILE A 51 -22.21 5.03 -17.87
CA ILE A 51 -21.14 5.89 -18.42
C ILE A 51 -20.72 6.95 -17.39
N LEU A 52 -21.69 7.58 -16.73
CA LEU A 52 -21.42 8.53 -15.64
C LEU A 52 -20.79 7.82 -14.43
N ASP A 53 -21.21 6.59 -14.13
CA ASP A 53 -20.58 5.78 -13.07
C ASP A 53 -19.11 5.48 -13.39
N PHE A 54 -18.81 5.14 -14.66
CA PHE A 54 -17.43 4.89 -15.09
C PHE A 54 -16.54 6.13 -14.97
N ASP A 55 -16.97 7.30 -15.47
CA ASP A 55 -16.18 8.54 -15.37
C ASP A 55 -15.96 8.97 -13.91
N VAL A 56 -16.96 8.76 -13.05
CA VAL A 56 -16.84 8.99 -11.60
C VAL A 56 -15.83 8.04 -10.99
N GLN A 57 -15.76 6.77 -11.42
CA GLN A 57 -14.76 5.82 -10.97
C GLN A 57 -13.34 6.28 -11.36
N TYR A 58 -13.11 6.65 -12.62
CA TYR A 58 -11.80 7.20 -13.05
C TYR A 58 -11.40 8.41 -12.23
N TYR A 59 -12.31 9.36 -12.05
CA TYR A 59 -12.03 10.57 -11.29
C TYR A 59 -11.62 10.24 -9.85
N ASN A 60 -12.32 9.31 -9.19
CA ASN A 60 -12.01 8.90 -7.83
C ASN A 60 -10.65 8.17 -7.73
N GLU A 61 -10.32 7.32 -8.70
CA GLU A 61 -9.03 6.63 -8.72
C GLU A 61 -7.87 7.58 -9.01
N ILE A 62 -8.01 8.48 -9.98
CA ILE A 62 -7.02 9.51 -10.27
C ILE A 62 -6.81 10.40 -9.06
N LYS A 63 -7.88 10.81 -8.38
CA LYS A 63 -7.79 11.64 -7.17
C LYS A 63 -7.01 10.93 -6.04
N LYS A 64 -7.22 9.61 -5.87
CA LYS A 64 -6.42 8.81 -4.93
C LYS A 64 -4.95 8.76 -5.34
N ALA A 65 -4.67 8.54 -6.63
CA ALA A 65 -3.30 8.53 -7.15
C ALA A 65 -2.61 9.89 -6.94
N CYS A 66 -3.29 11.01 -7.25
CA CYS A 66 -2.80 12.36 -6.99
C CYS A 66 -2.52 12.59 -5.51
N ALA A 67 -3.38 12.11 -4.60
CA ALA A 67 -3.16 12.22 -3.16
C ALA A 67 -1.91 11.45 -2.69
N VAL A 68 -1.61 10.29 -3.30
CA VAL A 68 -0.39 9.53 -3.00
C VAL A 68 0.87 10.23 -3.55
N LEU A 69 0.73 10.94 -4.67
CA LEU A 69 1.82 11.69 -5.32
C LEU A 69 1.98 13.12 -4.76
N ASP A 70 1.22 13.49 -3.72
CA ASP A 70 1.15 14.85 -3.16
C ASP A 70 0.82 15.94 -4.21
N PHE A 71 0.06 15.58 -5.25
CA PHE A 71 -0.40 16.51 -6.26
C PHE A 71 -1.65 17.25 -5.77
N THR A 72 -1.53 18.56 -5.55
CA THR A 72 -2.58 19.40 -4.94
C THR A 72 -3.08 20.52 -5.86
N ASP A 73 -2.51 20.67 -7.05
CA ASP A 73 -2.85 21.74 -7.97
C ASP A 73 -3.99 21.32 -8.90
N PHE A 74 -5.23 21.54 -8.45
CA PHE A 74 -6.42 21.32 -9.26
C PHE A 74 -6.91 22.65 -9.83
N PRO A 75 -7.20 22.72 -11.15
CA PRO A 75 -7.72 23.93 -11.76
C PRO A 75 -9.04 24.31 -11.09
N THR A 76 -9.14 25.57 -10.64
CA THR A 76 -10.36 26.11 -10.03
C THR A 76 -11.32 26.66 -11.09
N ASP A 77 -10.79 27.09 -12.24
CA ASP A 77 -11.58 27.49 -13.39
C ASP A 77 -11.71 26.33 -14.37
N LEU A 78 -12.96 25.99 -14.70
CA LEU A 78 -13.32 24.88 -15.58
C LEU A 78 -13.84 25.37 -16.93
N SER A 79 -13.77 26.68 -17.22
CA SER A 79 -14.32 27.28 -18.45
C SER A 79 -13.78 26.66 -19.74
N ASP A 80 -12.52 26.24 -19.70
CA ASP A 80 -11.77 25.74 -20.86
C ASP A 80 -11.87 24.21 -21.01
N TYR A 81 -12.50 23.54 -20.05
CA TYR A 81 -12.61 22.09 -20.02
C TYR A 81 -13.97 21.62 -20.57
N ASN A 82 -13.95 20.51 -21.30
CA ASN A 82 -15.14 19.90 -21.88
C ASN A 82 -15.56 18.67 -21.07
N ALA A 83 -16.73 18.11 -21.36
CA ALA A 83 -17.09 16.80 -20.84
C ALA A 83 -16.07 15.73 -21.33
N PRO A 84 -15.75 14.72 -20.51
CA PRO A 84 -14.77 13.70 -20.86
C PRO A 84 -15.22 12.88 -22.06
N GLY A 85 -14.35 12.78 -23.07
CA GLY A 85 -14.53 11.94 -24.25
C GLY A 85 -13.86 10.58 -24.12
N GLU A 86 -13.91 9.78 -25.18
CA GLU A 86 -13.23 8.47 -25.23
C GLU A 86 -11.71 8.60 -25.11
N GLN A 87 -11.12 9.66 -25.69
CA GLN A 87 -9.68 9.91 -25.59
C GLN A 87 -9.24 10.18 -24.15
N ASP A 88 -10.01 10.97 -23.40
CA ASP A 88 -9.71 11.27 -22.00
C ASP A 88 -9.77 10.01 -21.14
N ARG A 89 -10.72 9.10 -21.42
CA ARG A 89 -10.83 7.79 -20.75
C ARG A 89 -9.63 6.89 -21.04
N ASP A 90 -9.16 6.86 -22.29
CA ASP A 90 -7.97 6.11 -22.67
C ASP A 90 -6.70 6.65 -21.99
N GLU A 91 -6.56 7.98 -21.89
CA GLU A 91 -5.46 8.62 -21.19
C GLU A 91 -5.52 8.37 -19.68
N ALA A 92 -6.70 8.51 -19.09
CA ALA A 92 -6.96 8.19 -17.68
C ALA A 92 -6.57 6.74 -17.36
N ASN A 93 -6.95 5.79 -18.24
CA ASN A 93 -6.58 4.38 -18.07
C ASN A 93 -5.07 4.16 -18.16
N LYS A 94 -4.38 4.77 -19.15
CA LYS A 94 -2.91 4.69 -19.25
C LYS A 94 -2.22 5.24 -18.00
N PHE A 95 -2.70 6.37 -17.49
CA PHE A 95 -2.18 6.97 -16.26
C PHE A 95 -2.34 6.03 -15.07
N LEU A 96 -3.54 5.46 -14.88
CA LEU A 96 -3.83 4.55 -13.77
C LEU A 96 -3.00 3.26 -13.86
N LEU A 97 -2.81 2.71 -15.05
CA LEU A 97 -1.94 1.55 -15.26
C LEU A 97 -0.49 1.86 -14.85
N ALA A 98 0.05 3.00 -15.30
CA ALA A 98 1.41 3.42 -14.93
C ALA A 98 1.55 3.67 -13.43
N PHE A 99 0.54 4.28 -12.79
CA PHE A 99 0.52 4.50 -11.35
C PHE A 99 0.50 3.17 -10.57
N ASN A 100 -0.35 2.23 -10.97
CA ASN A 100 -0.45 0.93 -10.32
C ASN A 100 0.86 0.12 -10.47
N GLU A 101 1.53 0.19 -11.62
CA GLU A 101 2.83 -0.43 -11.82
C GLU A 101 3.89 0.18 -10.90
N LEU A 102 3.91 1.51 -10.79
CA LEU A 102 4.83 2.23 -9.88
C LEU A 102 4.59 1.82 -8.42
N GLN A 103 3.32 1.77 -7.99
CA GLN A 103 2.96 1.38 -6.63
C GLN A 103 3.41 -0.06 -6.32
N LYS A 104 3.22 -0.97 -7.28
CA LYS A 104 3.68 -2.36 -7.16
C LYS A 104 5.21 -2.41 -7.01
N ARG A 105 5.95 -1.72 -7.86
CA ARG A 105 7.42 -1.67 -7.80
C ARG A 105 7.94 -1.10 -6.48
N LEU A 106 7.27 -0.10 -5.93
CA LEU A 106 7.61 0.45 -4.62
C LEU A 106 7.39 -0.57 -3.49
N SER A 107 6.26 -1.29 -3.51
CA SER A 107 5.98 -2.36 -2.55
C SER A 107 7.01 -3.49 -2.63
N ASP A 108 7.27 -3.99 -3.84
CA ASP A 108 8.24 -5.07 -4.07
C ASP A 108 9.65 -4.65 -3.60
N GLY A 109 10.04 -3.40 -3.86
CA GLY A 109 11.31 -2.84 -3.42
C GLY A 109 11.41 -2.70 -1.90
N ALA A 110 10.33 -2.28 -1.23
CA ALA A 110 10.29 -2.17 0.23
C ALA A 110 10.41 -3.55 0.91
N GLU A 111 9.70 -4.56 0.40
CA GLU A 111 9.80 -5.93 0.90
C GLU A 111 11.22 -6.51 0.70
N ALA A 112 11.83 -6.28 -0.47
CA ALA A 112 13.18 -6.73 -0.75
C ALA A 112 14.20 -6.09 0.19
N LEU A 113 14.04 -4.79 0.47
CA LEU A 113 14.89 -4.06 1.42
C LEU A 113 14.73 -4.64 2.84
N GLU A 114 13.50 -4.91 3.27
CA GLU A 114 13.25 -5.51 4.59
C GLU A 114 13.93 -6.87 4.73
N LYS A 115 13.73 -7.77 3.76
CA LYS A 115 14.39 -9.08 3.73
C LYS A 115 15.92 -8.96 3.76
N ALA A 116 16.49 -8.05 2.97
CA ALA A 116 17.93 -7.81 2.97
C ALA A 116 18.43 -7.28 4.31
N ARG A 117 17.65 -6.42 4.98
CA ARG A 117 17.98 -5.87 6.29
C ARG A 117 17.92 -6.92 7.40
N GLU A 118 16.97 -7.85 7.33
CA GLU A 118 16.89 -8.99 8.24
C GLU A 118 18.07 -9.95 8.03
N ALA A 119 18.36 -10.33 6.79
CA ALA A 119 19.50 -11.16 6.45
C ALA A 119 20.83 -10.50 6.88
N TYR A 120 20.95 -9.18 6.73
CA TYR A 120 22.12 -8.43 7.19
C TYR A 120 22.27 -8.45 8.71
N LYS A 121 21.18 -8.21 9.46
CA LYS A 121 21.18 -8.30 10.93
C LYS A 121 21.55 -9.70 11.40
N GLU A 122 21.04 -10.72 10.72
CA GLU A 122 21.37 -12.11 11.00
C GLU A 122 22.86 -12.39 10.73
N ALA A 123 23.38 -12.04 9.55
CA ALA A 123 24.79 -12.20 9.20
C ALA A 123 25.71 -11.45 10.19
N MET A 124 25.32 -10.25 10.63
CA MET A 124 26.03 -9.51 11.69
C MET A 124 26.03 -10.27 13.01
N ALA A 125 24.91 -10.87 13.43
CA ALA A 125 24.87 -11.69 14.64
C ALA A 125 25.83 -12.89 14.56
N PHE A 126 26.05 -13.43 13.36
CA PHE A 126 27.00 -14.50 13.10
C PHE A 126 28.45 -14.05 12.92
N SER A 127 28.73 -12.76 12.70
CA SER A 127 30.09 -12.26 12.51
C SER A 127 31.01 -12.48 13.72
N ASN A 128 30.43 -12.59 14.92
CA ASN A 128 31.15 -12.90 16.15
C ASN A 128 31.54 -14.39 16.28
N LEU A 129 31.04 -15.28 15.40
CA LEU A 129 31.47 -16.67 15.36
C LEU A 129 32.82 -16.77 14.62
N ARG A 130 33.86 -17.21 15.32
CA ARG A 130 35.20 -17.45 14.74
C ARG A 130 35.31 -18.70 13.87
N VAL A 131 34.22 -19.41 13.63
CA VAL A 131 34.19 -20.70 12.90
C VAL A 131 33.22 -20.56 11.74
N SER A 132 33.62 -21.04 10.57
CA SER A 132 32.78 -20.96 9.38
C SER A 132 31.61 -21.95 9.45
N TYR A 133 30.41 -21.54 9.03
CA TYR A 133 29.19 -22.35 9.12
C TYR A 133 29.36 -23.74 8.44
N SER A 134 30.11 -23.80 7.34
CA SER A 134 30.43 -25.02 6.61
C SER A 134 31.24 -26.04 7.44
N GLU A 135 32.04 -25.60 8.41
CA GLU A 135 32.78 -26.48 9.32
C GLU A 135 31.86 -27.01 10.44
N LEU A 136 30.85 -26.24 10.84
CA LEU A 136 29.88 -26.64 11.86
C LEU A 136 28.85 -27.64 11.36
N GLU A 137 28.40 -27.54 10.11
CA GLU A 137 27.51 -28.56 9.48
C GLU A 137 28.21 -29.90 9.24
N GLN A 138 29.54 -29.89 9.03
CA GLN A 138 30.32 -31.12 8.83
C GLN A 138 30.53 -31.93 10.13
N LEU A 139 30.26 -31.34 11.30
CA LEU A 139 30.38 -32.02 12.59
C LEU A 139 29.11 -32.83 12.89
N SER A 140 29.01 -34.01 12.29
CA SER A 140 27.85 -34.94 12.43
C SER A 140 27.58 -35.39 13.87
N PHE A 141 28.53 -35.18 14.79
CA PHE A 141 28.45 -35.55 16.20
C PHE A 141 27.94 -34.41 17.10
N ILE A 142 27.79 -33.20 16.56
CA ILE A 142 27.33 -32.03 17.32
C ILE A 142 25.97 -31.61 16.79
N SER A 143 24.99 -31.59 17.67
CA SER A 143 23.69 -30.99 17.39
C SER A 143 23.75 -29.50 17.76
N LEU A 144 23.32 -28.64 16.83
CA LEU A 144 23.30 -27.19 16.98
C LEU A 144 21.85 -26.71 17.01
N LYS A 145 21.52 -25.85 17.97
CA LYS A 145 20.25 -25.09 17.96
C LYS A 145 20.54 -23.61 18.07
N LEU A 146 19.85 -22.83 17.24
CA LEU A 146 19.80 -21.39 17.33
C LEU A 146 18.48 -20.95 17.96
N GLY A 147 18.56 -19.93 18.81
CA GLY A 147 17.37 -19.32 19.37
C GLY A 147 17.63 -17.93 19.91
N LYS A 148 16.53 -17.26 20.27
CA LYS A 148 16.52 -15.92 20.83
C LYS A 148 16.18 -16.02 22.31
N ILE A 149 16.97 -15.39 23.17
CA ILE A 149 16.69 -15.31 24.60
C ILE A 149 16.79 -13.86 25.09
N PRO A 150 15.99 -13.45 26.08
CA PRO A 150 16.23 -12.22 26.83
C PRO A 150 17.61 -12.29 27.51
N VAL A 151 18.35 -11.18 27.53
CA VAL A 151 19.73 -11.11 28.08
C VAL A 151 19.78 -11.51 29.56
N GLU A 152 18.70 -11.26 30.30
CA GLU A 152 18.52 -11.61 31.72
C GLU A 152 18.56 -13.14 31.96
N ASN A 153 18.16 -13.93 30.96
CA ASN A 153 18.07 -15.38 31.08
C ASN A 153 19.35 -16.11 30.62
N TYR A 154 20.40 -15.37 30.25
CA TYR A 154 21.65 -15.95 29.77
C TYR A 154 22.37 -16.78 30.85
N GLU A 155 22.63 -16.19 32.02
CA GLU A 155 23.33 -16.88 33.11
C GLU A 155 22.53 -18.07 33.68
N PRO A 156 21.20 -17.96 33.94
CA PRO A 156 20.39 -19.11 34.36
C PRO A 156 20.43 -20.28 33.37
N LEU A 157 20.39 -19.98 32.07
CA LEU A 157 20.44 -21.00 31.02
C LEU A 157 21.83 -21.66 30.97
N ARG A 158 22.90 -20.86 31.07
CA ARG A 158 24.28 -21.35 31.16
C ARG A 158 24.48 -22.28 32.36
N ASP A 159 23.97 -21.88 33.52
CA ASP A 159 24.05 -22.66 34.76
C ASP A 159 23.25 -23.96 34.65
N SER A 160 22.09 -23.96 33.99
CA SER A 160 21.29 -25.18 33.76
C SER A 160 21.97 -26.18 32.83
N LEU A 161 22.78 -25.69 31.88
CA LEU A 161 23.44 -26.50 30.87
C LEU A 161 24.78 -27.08 31.36
N LEU A 162 25.28 -26.61 32.51
CA LEU A 162 26.47 -27.07 33.26
C LEU A 162 27.69 -27.40 32.37
N ASN A 163 27.74 -28.62 31.83
CA ASN A 163 28.84 -29.19 31.05
C ASN A 163 28.39 -29.96 29.79
N ASN A 164 27.08 -30.03 29.51
CA ASN A 164 26.56 -30.86 28.42
C ASN A 164 26.40 -30.10 27.11
N ALA A 165 26.42 -28.77 27.15
CA ALA A 165 26.31 -27.91 25.98
C ALA A 165 27.16 -26.64 26.12
N VAL A 166 27.68 -26.15 24.99
CA VAL A 166 28.38 -24.88 24.89
C VAL A 166 27.39 -23.82 24.41
N LEU A 167 27.28 -22.72 25.16
CA LEU A 167 26.47 -21.56 24.80
C LEU A 167 27.37 -20.46 24.24
N VAL A 168 27.08 -20.00 23.03
CA VAL A 168 27.80 -18.91 22.37
C VAL A 168 26.82 -17.76 22.11
N PRO A 169 27.04 -16.56 22.70
CA PRO A 169 26.23 -15.39 22.38
C PRO A 169 26.54 -14.92 20.96
N LEU A 170 25.49 -14.62 20.20
CA LEU A 170 25.56 -14.12 18.83
C LEU A 170 25.26 -12.61 18.82
N GLY A 171 26.15 -11.83 18.20
CA GLY A 171 26.08 -10.37 18.18
C GLY A 171 26.39 -9.69 19.52
N ASP A 172 26.48 -8.36 19.51
CA ASP A 172 26.84 -7.57 20.69
C ASP A 172 25.70 -7.48 21.73
N ASP A 173 24.46 -7.61 21.26
CA ASP A 173 23.25 -7.48 22.09
C ASP A 173 22.98 -8.72 22.96
N ARG A 174 23.75 -9.83 22.81
CA ARG A 174 23.59 -11.13 23.52
C ARG A 174 22.18 -11.74 23.48
N SER A 175 21.29 -11.22 22.64
CA SER A 175 19.89 -11.61 22.56
C SER A 175 19.65 -12.86 21.71
N ARG A 176 20.63 -13.25 20.89
CA ARG A 176 20.64 -14.48 20.12
C ARG A 176 21.73 -15.37 20.68
N ILE A 177 21.45 -16.67 20.79
CA ILE A 177 22.41 -17.64 21.29
C ILE A 177 22.48 -18.84 20.35
N LEU A 178 23.68 -19.37 20.21
CA LEU A 178 23.95 -20.67 19.62
C LEU A 178 24.23 -21.65 20.75
N VAL A 179 23.51 -22.78 20.76
CA VAL A 179 23.75 -23.87 21.69
C VAL A 179 24.27 -25.08 20.91
N ALA A 180 25.46 -25.56 21.26
CA ALA A 180 26.09 -26.73 20.67
C ALA A 180 26.19 -27.86 21.72
N SER A 181 25.72 -29.07 21.38
CA SER A 181 25.80 -30.24 22.27
C SER A 181 26.20 -31.50 21.50
N SER A 182 26.98 -32.36 22.14
CA SER A 182 27.38 -33.67 21.59
C SER A 182 26.27 -34.74 21.65
N LYS A 183 25.22 -34.54 22.45
CA LYS A 183 24.09 -35.48 22.58
C LYS A 183 22.77 -34.77 22.22
N LYS A 184 22.02 -35.36 21.29
CA LYS A 184 20.74 -34.85 20.77
C LYS A 184 19.69 -34.62 21.87
N ASP A 185 19.70 -35.46 22.91
CA ASP A 185 18.75 -35.39 24.04
C ASP A 185 18.94 -34.15 24.92
N ALA A 186 20.17 -33.62 25.03
CA ALA A 186 20.43 -32.43 25.85
C ALA A 186 19.83 -31.14 25.26
N LEU A 187 19.54 -31.12 23.96
CA LEU A 187 18.90 -29.97 23.29
C LEU A 187 17.37 -30.02 23.35
N GLN A 188 16.75 -31.17 23.65
CA GLN A 188 15.30 -31.27 23.75
C GLN A 188 14.74 -30.53 24.97
N LEU A 189 15.57 -30.32 26.01
CA LEU A 189 15.22 -29.55 27.20
C LEU A 189 15.23 -28.02 26.96
N ILE A 190 15.76 -27.56 25.82
CA ILE A 190 15.82 -26.15 25.47
C ILE A 190 14.65 -25.82 24.54
N GLN A 191 13.57 -25.30 25.14
CA GLN A 191 12.51 -24.60 24.42
C GLN A 191 12.85 -23.11 24.38
N PHE A 192 12.88 -22.54 23.18
CA PHE A 192 13.06 -21.11 22.95
C PHE A 192 11.70 -20.41 22.87
#